data_AF-W2QAT4-F1
#
_entry.id   AF-W2QAT4-F1
#
_cell.length_a   1.000
_cell.length_b   1.000
_cell.length_c   1.000
_cell.angle_alpha   90.00
_cell.angle_beta   90.00
_cell.angle_gamma   90.00
#
_symmetry.space_group_name_H-M   'P 1'
#
loop_
_entity.id
_entity.type
_entity.pdbx_description
1 polymer ?
#
loop_
_entity_poly.entity_id
_entity_poly.type
_entity_poly.pdbx_seq_one_letter_code
_entity_poly.pdbx_strand_id
1 'polypeptide(L)'
;MDVQSVAPVKRSRDEASKLLGEKMLQGWTMLGASCPVDDCYTPLMRNKQGKMYCVRCDQFVVTEEEAKKQAEQEAEELAATEKEEAEAEARREEERARRIEQQFRLEEQAKQAKEMQELEQVKARRATATYGAAKRKIDSAVSTISPDSDAEVNAIRRRTLAALYQVEHPHLF
;
A
#
# COMPACT_ATOMS: atom_id res chain seq x y z
N MET A 1 14.61 15.38 -23.31
CA MET A 1 15.08 14.43 -24.33
C MET A 1 14.52 14.91 -25.64
N ASP A 2 15.40 15.32 -26.53
CA ASP A 2 15.15 16.20 -27.67
C ASP A 2 14.25 15.56 -28.72
N VAL A 3 13.09 16.18 -28.96
CA VAL A 3 12.26 15.94 -30.15
C VAL A 3 12.99 16.58 -31.33
N GLN A 4 13.87 15.82 -31.98
CA GLN A 4 14.51 16.25 -33.20
C GLN A 4 13.44 16.44 -34.28
N SER A 5 13.15 17.69 -34.62
CA SER A 5 12.40 18.05 -35.82
C SER A 5 13.23 17.68 -37.05
N VAL A 6 13.02 16.48 -37.58
CA VAL A 6 13.69 16.01 -38.80
C VAL A 6 13.14 16.83 -39.97
N ALA A 7 13.95 17.70 -40.55
CA ALA A 7 13.61 18.39 -41.78
C ALA A 7 13.28 17.36 -42.88
N PRO A 8 12.28 17.61 -43.76
CA PRO A 8 11.84 16.60 -44.72
C PRO A 8 12.97 16.26 -45.70
N VAL A 9 13.46 15.02 -45.62
CA VAL A 9 14.52 14.50 -46.49
C VAL A 9 13.94 14.34 -47.90
N LYS A 10 14.30 15.24 -48.82
CA LYS A 10 13.94 15.10 -50.24
C LYS A 10 15.08 14.38 -50.97
N ARG A 11 14.83 13.14 -51.38
CA ARG A 11 15.76 12.35 -52.20
C ARG A 11 15.90 12.91 -53.62
N SER A 12 17.02 12.57 -54.27
CA SER A 12 17.24 12.92 -55.68
C SER A 12 16.23 12.20 -56.58
N ARG A 13 16.02 12.73 -57.80
CA ARG A 13 15.11 12.11 -58.78
C ARG A 13 15.55 10.70 -59.18
N ASP A 14 16.86 10.49 -59.32
CA ASP A 14 17.43 9.21 -59.73
C ASP A 14 17.28 8.17 -58.63
N GLU A 15 17.52 8.56 -57.38
CA GLU A 15 17.29 7.71 -56.21
C GLU A 15 15.81 7.36 -56.05
N ALA A 16 14.91 8.34 -56.21
CA ALA A 16 13.47 8.10 -56.20
C ALA A 16 13.05 7.10 -57.28
N SER A 17 13.61 7.19 -58.49
CA SER A 17 13.32 6.26 -59.60
C SER A 17 13.77 4.84 -59.28
N LYS A 18 14.95 4.68 -58.67
CA LYS A 18 15.45 3.39 -58.19
C LYS A 18 14.52 2.79 -57.13
N LEU A 19 14.14 3.59 -56.13
CA LEU A 19 13.25 3.16 -55.05
C LEU A 19 11.83 2.83 -55.53
N LEU A 20 11.29 3.56 -56.51
CA LEU A 20 10.03 3.21 -57.15
C LEU A 20 10.10 1.79 -57.75
N GLY A 21 11.18 1.50 -58.49
CA GLY A 21 11.45 0.17 -59.03
C GLY A 21 11.48 -0.91 -57.95
N GLU A 22 12.24 -0.68 -56.88
CA GLU A 22 12.34 -1.60 -55.75
C GLU A 22 10.99 -1.86 -55.08
N LYS A 23 10.18 -0.81 -54.88
CA LYS A 23 8.83 -0.96 -54.28
C LYS A 23 7.88 -1.73 -55.20
N MET A 24 7.92 -1.49 -56.50
CA MET A 24 7.14 -2.28 -57.47
C MET A 24 7.52 -3.75 -57.45
N LEU A 25 8.82 -4.09 -57.36
CA LEU A 25 9.29 -5.46 -57.20
C LEU A 25 8.83 -6.11 -55.89
N GLN A 26 8.64 -5.32 -54.82
CA GLN A 26 8.03 -5.75 -53.56
C GLN A 26 6.50 -5.94 -53.66
N GLY A 27 5.90 -5.71 -54.83
CA GLY A 27 4.46 -5.83 -55.08
C GLY A 27 3.65 -4.61 -54.65
N TRP A 28 4.26 -3.43 -54.58
CA TRP A 28 3.54 -2.17 -54.38
C TRP A 28 2.98 -1.67 -55.71
N THR A 29 1.87 -0.94 -55.64
CA THR A 29 1.18 -0.38 -56.82
C THR A 29 1.49 1.10 -56.96
N MET A 30 2.01 1.52 -58.11
CA MET A 30 2.11 2.94 -58.44
C MET A 30 0.72 3.50 -58.74
N LEU A 31 0.38 4.63 -58.13
CA LEU A 31 -0.91 5.31 -58.31
C LEU A 31 -0.78 6.45 -59.34
N GLY A 32 -1.91 6.82 -59.95
CA GLY A 32 -2.01 7.99 -60.83
C GLY A 32 -2.05 9.34 -60.08
N ALA A 33 -1.80 9.33 -58.77
CA ALA A 33 -1.75 10.52 -57.92
C ALA A 33 -0.28 10.87 -57.64
N SER A 34 0.04 12.17 -57.65
CA SER A 34 1.35 12.69 -57.30
C SER A 34 1.40 13.14 -55.84
N CYS A 35 2.61 13.20 -55.28
CA CYS A 35 2.84 13.71 -53.95
C CYS A 35 2.39 15.18 -53.84
N PRO A 36 1.60 15.55 -52.80
CA PRO A 36 1.10 16.92 -52.61
C PRO A 36 2.16 17.89 -52.09
N VAL A 37 3.34 17.40 -51.70
CA VAL A 37 4.44 18.25 -51.22
C VAL A 37 4.98 19.10 -52.37
N ASP A 38 5.13 20.40 -52.13
CA ASP A 38 5.69 21.35 -53.08
C ASP A 38 7.04 20.87 -53.63
N ASP A 39 7.25 21.04 -54.94
CA ASP A 39 8.44 20.60 -55.68
C ASP A 39 8.74 19.10 -55.65
N CYS A 40 7.84 18.23 -55.16
CA CYS A 40 8.04 16.79 -55.16
C CYS A 40 7.53 16.12 -56.44
N TYR A 41 6.22 16.28 -56.70
CA TYR A 41 5.46 15.72 -57.83
C TYR A 41 5.71 14.24 -58.17
N THR A 42 6.30 13.47 -57.24
CA THR A 42 6.65 12.06 -57.45
C THR A 42 5.38 11.21 -57.32
N PRO A 43 5.13 10.23 -58.21
CA PRO A 43 3.99 9.32 -58.10
C PRO A 43 3.93 8.62 -56.74
N LEU A 44 2.73 8.52 -56.17
CA LEU A 44 2.51 7.81 -54.93
C LEU A 44 2.50 6.30 -55.16
N MET A 45 2.99 5.56 -54.16
CA MET A 45 2.99 4.10 -54.14
C MET A 45 2.03 3.61 -53.05
N ARG A 46 1.22 2.60 -53.37
CA ARG A 46 0.32 1.95 -52.42
C ARG A 46 0.86 0.59 -52.01
N ASN A 47 0.93 0.35 -50.71
CA ASN A 47 1.28 -0.97 -50.19
C ASN A 47 0.09 -1.94 -50.20
N LYS A 48 0.32 -3.20 -49.80
CA LYS A 48 -0.73 -4.23 -49.70
C LYS A 48 -1.81 -3.92 -48.65
N GLN A 49 -1.52 -3.05 -47.69
CA GLN A 49 -2.45 -2.59 -46.65
C GLN A 49 -3.26 -1.38 -47.10
N GLY A 50 -3.09 -0.89 -48.33
CA GLY A 50 -3.80 0.27 -48.86
C GLY A 50 -3.17 1.63 -48.54
N LYS A 51 -2.08 1.68 -47.77
CA LYS A 51 -1.41 2.94 -47.38
C LYS A 51 -0.65 3.55 -48.56
N MET A 52 -0.81 4.86 -48.76
CA MET A 52 -0.10 5.61 -49.80
C MET A 52 1.21 6.21 -49.27
N TYR A 53 2.24 6.20 -50.10
CA TYR A 53 3.59 6.56 -49.69
C TYR A 53 4.37 7.21 -50.82
N CYS A 54 5.13 8.27 -50.50
CA CYS A 54 6.04 8.92 -51.41
C CYS A 54 7.47 8.47 -51.15
N VAL A 55 8.08 7.78 -52.12
CA VAL A 55 9.48 7.33 -52.01
C VAL A 55 10.49 8.48 -51.95
N ARG A 56 10.16 9.65 -52.52
CA ARG A 56 11.09 10.78 -52.62
C ARG A 56 11.14 11.59 -51.32
N CYS A 57 9.98 11.82 -50.70
CA CYS A 57 9.89 12.50 -49.41
C CYS A 57 10.09 11.56 -48.22
N ASP A 58 10.07 10.24 -48.47
CA ASP A 58 10.12 9.22 -47.43
C ASP A 58 8.92 9.25 -46.47
N GLN A 59 7.76 9.71 -46.93
CA GLN A 59 6.59 9.95 -46.09
C GLN A 59 5.36 9.21 -46.58
N PHE A 60 4.55 8.73 -45.63
CA PHE A 60 3.20 8.28 -45.92
C PHE A 60 2.31 9.50 -46.19
N VAL A 61 1.43 9.35 -47.17
CA VAL A 61 0.42 10.34 -47.51
C VAL A 61 -0.91 9.76 -47.11
N VAL A 62 -1.64 10.49 -46.28
CA VAL A 62 -3.00 10.17 -45.87
C VAL A 62 -3.93 11.19 -46.49
N THR A 63 -5.16 10.78 -46.77
CA THR A 63 -6.21 11.71 -47.18
C THR A 63 -6.66 12.58 -46.00
N GLU A 64 -7.28 13.72 -46.28
CA GLU A 64 -7.82 14.59 -45.21
C GLU A 64 -8.81 13.85 -44.31
N GLU A 65 -9.62 12.94 -44.87
CA GLU A 65 -10.57 12.13 -44.10
C GLU A 65 -9.86 11.12 -43.18
N GLU A 66 -8.82 10.46 -43.67
CA GLU A 66 -8.03 9.53 -42.87
C GLU A 66 -7.25 10.26 -41.77
N ALA A 67 -6.71 11.44 -42.06
CA ALA A 67 -6.03 12.27 -41.07
C ALA A 67 -6.97 12.71 -39.94
N LYS A 68 -8.21 13.12 -40.27
CA LYS A 68 -9.23 13.45 -39.27
C LYS A 68 -9.58 12.25 -38.41
N LYS A 69 -9.82 11.08 -39.00
CA LYS A 69 -10.11 9.84 -38.27
C LYS A 69 -8.96 9.45 -37.34
N GLN A 70 -7.71 9.56 -37.81
CA GLN A 70 -6.54 9.29 -36.97
C GLN A 70 -6.45 10.27 -35.80
N ALA A 71 -6.63 11.56 -36.05
CA ALA A 71 -6.62 12.56 -34.98
C ALA A 71 -7.76 12.37 -33.97
N GLU A 72 -8.96 12.00 -34.43
CA GLU A 72 -10.09 11.66 -33.55
C GLU A 72 -9.81 10.42 -32.71
N GLN A 73 -9.24 9.37 -33.31
CA GLN A 73 -8.85 8.15 -32.60
C GLN A 73 -7.75 8.40 -31.58
N GLU A 74 -6.72 9.16 -31.95
CA GLU A 74 -5.63 9.55 -31.05
C GLU A 74 -6.15 10.40 -29.89
N ALA A 75 -7.08 11.34 -30.16
CA ALA A 75 -7.70 12.16 -29.11
C ALA A 75 -8.59 11.32 -28.17
N GLU A 76 -9.33 10.35 -28.70
CA GLU A 76 -10.14 9.44 -27.90
C GLU A 76 -9.26 8.53 -27.03
N GLU A 77 -8.18 7.98 -27.59
CA GLU A 77 -7.22 7.15 -26.86
C GLU A 77 -6.54 7.95 -25.74
N LEU A 78 -6.05 9.15 -26.04
CA LEU A 78 -5.48 10.05 -25.02
C LEU A 78 -6.49 10.36 -23.92
N ALA A 79 -7.72 10.73 -24.28
CA ALA A 79 -8.77 10.99 -23.31
C ALA A 79 -9.15 9.76 -22.47
N ALA A 80 -9.06 8.54 -23.03
CA ALA A 80 -9.28 7.30 -22.30
C ALA A 80 -8.14 7.05 -21.29
N THR A 81 -6.88 7.25 -21.69
CA THR A 81 -5.72 7.10 -20.80
C THR A 81 -5.74 8.11 -19.66
N GLU A 82 -6.04 9.38 -19.93
CA GLU A 82 -6.15 10.42 -18.90
C GLU A 82 -7.25 10.11 -17.87
N LYS A 83 -8.40 9.57 -18.33
CA LYS A 83 -9.47 9.13 -17.43
C LYS A 83 -9.04 7.94 -16.56
N GLU A 84 -8.40 6.95 -17.14
CA GLU A 84 -7.91 5.79 -16.39
C GLU A 84 -6.88 6.20 -15.33
N GLU A 85 -5.95 7.10 -15.68
CA GLU A 85 -4.96 7.64 -14.76
C GLU A 85 -5.61 8.44 -13.62
N ALA A 86 -6.58 9.30 -13.93
CA ALA A 86 -7.33 10.06 -12.92
C ALA A 86 -8.11 9.14 -11.96
N GLU A 87 -8.76 8.09 -12.48
CA GLU A 87 -9.44 7.10 -11.65
C GLU A 87 -8.47 6.30 -10.78
N ALA A 88 -7.30 5.95 -11.32
CA ALA A 88 -6.25 5.26 -10.57
C ALA A 88 -5.67 6.15 -9.45
N GLU A 89 -5.50 7.44 -9.73
CA GLU A 89 -5.07 8.42 -8.73
C GLU A 89 -6.11 8.58 -7.61
N ALA A 90 -7.39 8.74 -7.96
CA ALA A 90 -8.48 8.82 -6.98
C ALA A 90 -8.55 7.57 -6.08
N ARG A 91 -8.38 6.37 -6.66
CA ARG A 91 -8.30 5.11 -5.89
C ARG A 91 -7.13 5.10 -4.90
N ARG A 92 -5.95 5.57 -5.33
CA ARG A 92 -4.76 5.65 -4.46
C ARG A 92 -4.96 6.67 -3.33
N GLU A 93 -5.61 7.79 -3.61
CA GLU A 93 -5.92 8.80 -2.61
C GLU A 93 -6.91 8.27 -1.56
N GLU A 94 -7.96 7.58 -2.00
CA GLU A 94 -8.92 6.94 -1.09
C GLU A 94 -8.24 5.88 -0.20
N GLU A 95 -7.36 5.06 -0.75
CA GLU A 95 -6.59 4.07 0.02
C GLU A 95 -5.69 4.75 1.07
N ARG A 96 -5.02 5.85 0.70
CA ARG A 96 -4.21 6.65 1.64
C ARG A 96 -5.08 7.22 2.76
N ALA A 97 -6.25 7.76 2.44
CA ALA A 97 -7.17 8.30 3.45
C ALA A 97 -7.63 7.22 4.43
N ARG A 98 -8.01 6.03 3.92
CA ARG A 98 -8.39 4.87 4.75
C ARG A 98 -7.25 4.43 5.66
N ARG A 99 -6.02 4.41 5.16
CA ARG A 99 -4.83 4.04 5.95
C ARG A 99 -4.57 5.03 7.08
N ILE A 100 -4.70 6.33 6.80
CA ILE A 100 -4.54 7.39 7.81
C ILE A 100 -5.63 7.24 8.89
N GLU A 101 -6.89 7.04 8.50
CA GLU A 101 -7.98 6.84 9.47
C GLU A 101 -7.76 5.60 10.35
N GLN A 102 -7.31 4.48 9.77
CA GLN A 102 -6.98 3.27 10.51
C GLN A 102 -5.84 3.51 11.51
N GLN A 103 -4.80 4.27 11.12
CA GLN A 103 -3.70 4.62 12.02
C GLN A 103 -4.19 5.42 13.22
N PHE A 104 -4.96 6.48 13.00
CA PHE A 104 -5.52 7.29 14.10
C PHE A 104 -6.36 6.43 15.06
N ARG A 105 -7.21 5.55 14.53
CA ARG A 105 -8.04 4.65 15.34
C ARG A 105 -7.19 3.72 16.21
N LEU A 106 -6.12 3.16 15.66
CA LEU A 106 -5.20 2.29 16.40
C LEU A 106 -4.41 3.06 17.46
N GLU A 107 -3.97 4.28 17.14
CA GLU A 107 -3.27 5.15 18.09
C GLU A 107 -4.17 5.54 19.27
N GLU A 108 -5.44 5.86 19.01
CA GLU A 108 -6.42 6.14 20.07
C GLU A 108 -6.66 4.92 20.96
N GLN A 109 -6.87 3.74 20.36
CA GLN A 109 -7.00 2.48 21.11
C GLN A 109 -5.75 2.18 21.94
N ALA A 110 -4.56 2.39 21.37
CA ALA A 110 -3.29 2.18 22.07
C ALA A 110 -3.13 3.18 23.23
N LYS A 111 -3.56 4.43 23.06
CA LYS A 111 -3.55 5.44 24.13
C LYS A 111 -4.50 5.03 25.26
N GLN A 112 -5.74 4.66 24.94
CA GLN A 112 -6.71 4.19 25.93
C GLN A 112 -6.22 2.93 26.67
N ALA A 113 -5.59 2.00 25.96
CA ALA A 113 -5.02 0.78 26.56
C ALA A 113 -3.85 1.11 27.50
N LYS A 114 -2.98 2.05 27.13
CA LYS A 114 -1.90 2.54 28.00
C LYS A 114 -2.44 3.21 29.26
N GLU A 115 -3.45 4.08 29.12
CA GLU A 115 -4.12 4.72 30.26
C GLU A 115 -4.77 3.69 31.19
N MET A 116 -5.43 2.66 30.63
CA MET A 116 -6.01 1.57 31.40
C MET A 116 -4.95 0.77 32.17
N GLN A 117 -3.84 0.41 31.51
CA GLN A 117 -2.72 -0.28 32.13
C GLN A 117 -2.07 0.56 33.24
N GLU A 118 -1.91 1.86 33.04
CA GLU A 118 -1.34 2.75 34.06
C GLU A 118 -2.25 2.80 35.30
N LEU A 119 -3.56 2.95 35.11
CA LEU A 119 -4.53 2.90 36.21
C LEU A 119 -4.49 1.55 36.95
N GLU A 120 -4.37 0.44 36.22
CA GLU A 120 -4.21 -0.90 36.80
C GLU A 120 -2.91 -1.01 37.59
N GLN A 121 -1.79 -0.52 37.07
CA GLN A 121 -0.51 -0.49 37.78
C GLN A 121 -0.58 0.37 39.03
N VAL A 122 -1.21 1.55 38.98
CA VAL A 122 -1.41 2.40 40.16
C VAL A 122 -2.26 1.69 41.21
N LYS A 123 -3.35 1.02 40.80
CA LYS A 123 -4.18 0.20 41.70
C LYS A 123 -3.39 -0.95 42.31
N ALA A 124 -2.62 -1.68 41.52
CA ALA A 124 -1.78 -2.78 41.99
C ALA A 124 -0.70 -2.29 42.96
N ARG A 125 -0.01 -1.18 42.64
CA ARG A 125 0.97 -0.52 43.53
C ARG A 125 0.33 -0.06 44.84
N ARG A 126 -0.88 0.51 44.79
CA ARG A 126 -1.62 0.90 45.99
C ARG A 126 -2.00 -0.31 46.84
N ALA A 127 -2.46 -1.41 46.22
CA ALA A 127 -2.82 -2.65 46.91
C ALA A 127 -1.59 -3.33 47.54
N THR A 128 -0.43 -3.36 46.86
CA THR A 128 0.81 -3.89 47.43
C THR A 128 1.34 -3.00 48.56
N ALA A 129 1.21 -1.68 48.46
CA ALA A 129 1.58 -0.75 49.52
C ALA A 129 0.68 -0.86 50.76
N THR A 130 -0.64 -1.00 50.61
CA THR A 130 -1.57 -1.21 51.75
C THR A 130 -1.32 -2.57 52.41
N TYR A 131 -1.13 -3.63 51.62
CA TYR A 131 -0.76 -4.95 52.13
C TYR A 131 0.59 -4.93 52.86
N GLY A 132 1.61 -4.28 52.30
CA GLY A 132 2.92 -4.11 52.94
C GLY A 132 2.88 -3.25 54.21
N ALA A 133 2.01 -2.23 54.28
CA ALA A 133 1.78 -1.46 55.49
C ALA A 133 1.05 -2.27 56.58
N ALA A 134 0.03 -3.06 56.20
CA ALA A 134 -0.65 -3.97 57.11
C ALA A 134 0.31 -5.04 57.66
N LYS A 135 1.13 -5.64 56.79
CA LYS A 135 2.16 -6.61 57.18
C LYS A 135 3.18 -6.01 58.16
N ARG A 136 3.72 -4.82 57.88
CA ARG A 136 4.63 -4.12 58.81
C ARG A 136 4.00 -3.82 60.17
N LYS A 137 2.71 -3.46 60.21
CA LYS A 137 1.99 -3.25 61.48
C LYS A 137 1.83 -4.55 62.27
N ILE A 138 1.54 -5.66 61.58
CA ILE A 138 1.46 -7.01 62.19
C ILE A 138 2.85 -7.42 62.71
N ASP A 139 3.90 -7.27 61.91
CA ASP A 139 5.28 -7.61 62.28
C ASP A 139 5.81 -6.72 63.43
N SER A 140 5.39 -5.46 63.50
CA SER A 140 5.70 -4.58 64.63
C SER A 140 4.92 -4.96 65.89
N ALA A 141 3.64 -5.35 65.76
CA ALA A 141 2.83 -5.79 66.89
C ALA A 141 3.40 -7.10 67.48
N VAL A 142 3.77 -8.08 66.64
CA VAL A 142 4.38 -9.34 67.11
C VAL A 142 5.73 -9.11 67.78
N SER A 143 6.51 -8.10 67.34
CA SER A 143 7.78 -7.75 67.99
C SER A 143 7.60 -7.11 69.39
N THR A 144 6.42 -6.58 69.70
CA THR A 144 6.07 -6.01 71.01
C THR A 144 5.35 -6.98 71.94
N ILE A 145 4.94 -8.15 71.44
CA ILE A 145 4.37 -9.22 72.27
C ILE A 145 5.53 -9.97 72.93
N SER A 146 5.50 -10.05 74.26
CA SER A 146 6.57 -10.71 75.03
C SER A 146 6.54 -12.24 74.80
N PRO A 147 7.68 -12.90 74.59
CA PRO A 147 7.74 -14.34 74.33
C PRO A 147 7.21 -15.21 75.49
N ASP A 148 7.17 -14.70 76.72
CA ASP A 148 6.62 -15.42 77.89
C ASP A 148 5.10 -15.67 77.74
N SER A 149 4.35 -14.71 77.20
CA SER A 149 2.91 -14.84 76.99
C SER A 149 2.55 -15.81 75.84
N ASP A 150 3.37 -15.89 74.79
CA ASP A 150 3.12 -16.78 73.65
C ASP A 150 3.40 -18.25 73.99
N ALA A 151 4.36 -18.52 74.88
CA ALA A 151 4.61 -19.87 75.39
C ALA A 151 3.44 -20.38 76.23
N GLU A 152 2.89 -19.52 77.09
CA GLU A 152 1.76 -19.84 77.96
C GLU A 152 0.47 -20.07 77.14
N VAL A 153 0.16 -19.18 76.19
CA VAL A 153 -1.00 -19.33 75.30
C VAL A 153 -0.88 -20.58 74.42
N ASN A 154 0.31 -20.89 73.90
CA ASN A 154 0.52 -22.12 73.13
C ASN A 154 0.43 -23.38 74.00
N ALA A 155 0.89 -23.34 75.25
CA ALA A 155 0.73 -24.43 76.20
C ALA A 155 -0.75 -24.68 76.53
N ILE A 156 -1.53 -23.61 76.74
CA ILE A 156 -2.99 -23.69 76.93
C ILE A 156 -3.64 -24.32 75.70
N ARG A 157 -3.35 -23.82 74.49
CA ARG A 157 -3.90 -24.38 73.24
C ARG A 157 -3.61 -25.87 73.11
N ARG A 158 -2.37 -26.31 73.34
CA ARG A 158 -1.99 -27.74 73.28
C ARG A 158 -2.73 -28.58 74.31
N ARG A 159 -2.88 -28.08 75.54
CA ARG A 159 -3.67 -28.76 76.59
C ARG A 159 -5.14 -28.89 76.19
N THR A 160 -5.75 -27.82 75.69
CA THR A 160 -7.15 -27.84 75.25
C THR A 160 -7.35 -28.82 74.09
N LEU A 161 -6.44 -28.83 73.11
CA LEU A 161 -6.50 -29.74 71.97
C LEU A 161 -6.35 -31.20 72.40
N ALA A 162 -5.39 -31.51 73.27
CA ALA A 162 -5.20 -32.85 73.81
C ALA A 162 -6.42 -33.33 74.63
N ALA A 163 -7.04 -32.43 75.41
CA ALA A 163 -8.25 -32.74 76.16
C ALA A 163 -9.44 -33.06 75.24
N LEU A 164 -9.63 -32.29 74.15
CA LEU A 164 -10.68 -32.55 73.17
C LEU A 164 -10.48 -33.91 72.47
N TYR A 165 -9.25 -34.24 72.08
CA TYR A 165 -8.95 -35.55 71.49
C TYR A 165 -9.18 -36.72 72.44
N GLN A 166 -8.97 -36.54 73.75
CA GLN A 166 -9.25 -37.58 74.75
C GLN A 166 -10.76 -37.76 74.98
N VAL A 167 -11.55 -36.69 74.79
CA VAL A 167 -13.02 -36.77 74.87
C VAL A 167 -13.63 -37.46 73.65
N GLU A 168 -13.00 -37.38 72.48
CA GLU A 168 -13.49 -38.01 71.23
C GLU A 168 -13.10 -39.49 71.07
N HIS A 169 -12.19 -40.05 71.88
CA HIS A 169 -11.82 -41.47 71.84
C HIS A 169 -11.70 -42.13 73.23
N PRO A 170 -12.80 -42.40 73.96
CA PRO A 170 -12.73 -43.06 75.27
C PRO A 170 -12.56 -44.59 75.22
N HIS A 171 -12.59 -45.24 74.04
CA HIS A 171 -12.50 -46.71 73.94
C HIS A 171 -11.80 -47.17 72.66
N LEU A 172 -10.47 -47.33 72.72
CA LEU A 172 -9.73 -48.29 71.90
C LEU A 172 -8.55 -48.82 72.75
N PHE A 173 -8.88 -49.75 73.64
CA PHE A 173 -8.01 -50.82 74.13
C PHE A 173 -8.78 -52.12 73.98
#